data_AF-A0A2Z2NM49-F1
#
_entry.id   AF-A0A2Z2NM49-F1
#
_cell.length_a   1.000
_cell.length_b   1.000
_cell.length_c   1.000
_cell.angle_alpha   90.00
_cell.angle_beta   90.00
_cell.angle_gamma   90.00
#
_symmetry.space_group_name_H-M   'P 1'
#
loop_
_entity.id
_entity.type
_entity.pdbx_description
1 polymer ?
#
loop_
_entity_poly.entity_id
_entity_poly.type
_entity_poly.pdbx_seq_one_letter_code
_entity_poly.pdbx_strand_id
1 'polypeptide(L)'
;MAIAEAHLAARYNCDGHMPIDHRTWALVSDGDLMEGVAAEAASLAGHLQLSKLVCLYDDNRVTLSAGTDITFSEDRALRFKAYGWHTLVVDDGNDLDAVNAALELARAEQLRPSLILVRTHIGFGSPQQDSFKSHGAPLGAQGVKSTKEALGWPLDPPFLIPATALVHFRQALARGAQAEANWDTRWKSYAQAFPELAAELQGRLNGDLPADWDADIPVFAADPEGMATRVAGGQVLNTIANRLPALFGGSADLDPSTHTALQGQGTFNSPLRIGEDAQGSDVGGWSRAGRNLHFGVREHAMGAIVNGLTVHGGYLVFGSRFLIFPDYMRPAIRLAALMGLHVVYVFTHDSIAVGEDGPTHPRRSRQCWQKRKVTAIWLARVYIRLGGLLMPVNRSRMKPTC
;
A
#
# COMPACT_ATOMS: atom_id res chain seq x y z
N MET A 1 -1.66 -0.79 -4.24
CA MET A 1 -1.93 -0.71 -5.69
C MET A 1 -2.30 -2.07 -6.26
N ALA A 2 -1.41 -3.08 -6.33
CA ALA A 2 -1.76 -4.39 -6.91
C ALA A 2 -2.97 -5.11 -6.25
N ILE A 3 -3.15 -4.99 -4.93
CA ILE A 3 -4.36 -5.49 -4.24
C ILE A 3 -5.63 -4.79 -4.74
N ALA A 4 -5.55 -3.48 -4.98
CA ALA A 4 -6.67 -2.66 -5.43
C ALA A 4 -7.10 -3.08 -6.84
N GLU A 5 -6.12 -3.22 -7.75
CA GLU A 5 -6.36 -3.69 -9.11
C GLU A 5 -7.01 -5.08 -9.12
N ALA A 6 -6.44 -6.04 -8.36
CA ALA A 6 -6.95 -7.41 -8.31
C ALA A 6 -8.38 -7.48 -7.73
N HIS A 7 -8.69 -6.67 -6.72
CA HIS A 7 -10.02 -6.62 -6.13
C HIS A 7 -11.05 -5.96 -7.07
N LEU A 8 -10.73 -4.81 -7.67
CA LEU A 8 -11.63 -4.17 -8.63
C LEU A 8 -11.84 -5.05 -9.87
N ALA A 9 -10.78 -5.66 -10.40
CA ALA A 9 -10.88 -6.61 -11.51
C ALA A 9 -11.81 -7.77 -11.18
N ALA A 10 -11.68 -8.37 -9.99
CA ALA A 10 -12.54 -9.48 -9.58
C ALA A 10 -14.01 -9.10 -9.39
N ARG A 11 -14.30 -7.84 -9.04
CA ARG A 11 -15.68 -7.37 -8.84
C ARG A 11 -16.34 -6.86 -10.12
N TYR A 12 -15.57 -6.26 -11.02
CA TYR A 12 -16.13 -5.48 -12.14
C TYR A 12 -15.78 -6.03 -13.52
N ASN A 13 -14.76 -6.89 -13.66
CA ASN A 13 -14.56 -7.58 -14.93
C ASN A 13 -15.65 -8.64 -15.11
N CYS A 14 -16.22 -8.69 -16.30
CA CYS A 14 -17.24 -9.66 -16.71
C CYS A 14 -16.78 -10.36 -17.99
N ASP A 15 -17.42 -11.47 -18.37
CA ASP A 15 -17.06 -12.20 -19.58
C ASP A 15 -17.07 -11.29 -20.81
N GLY A 16 -15.93 -11.19 -21.50
CA GLY A 16 -15.74 -10.30 -22.65
C GLY A 16 -15.49 -8.83 -22.32
N HIS A 17 -15.54 -8.41 -21.05
CA HIS A 17 -15.36 -7.02 -20.62
C HIS A 17 -14.40 -6.88 -19.43
N MET A 18 -13.22 -6.33 -19.69
CA MET A 18 -12.18 -6.10 -18.68
C MET A 18 -11.88 -4.61 -18.53
N PRO A 19 -12.74 -3.83 -17.83
CA PRO A 19 -12.47 -2.42 -17.56
C PRO A 19 -11.23 -2.22 -16.67
N ILE A 20 -10.90 -3.18 -15.80
CA ILE A 20 -9.73 -3.11 -14.92
C ILE A 20 -8.73 -4.19 -15.33
N ASP A 21 -7.64 -3.75 -15.97
CA ASP A 21 -6.55 -4.64 -16.36
C ASP A 21 -5.24 -3.87 -16.52
N HIS A 22 -4.51 -3.68 -15.42
CA HIS A 22 -3.23 -3.00 -15.44
C HIS A 22 -2.23 -3.59 -14.46
N ARG A 23 -0.95 -3.25 -14.63
CA ARG A 23 0.15 -3.75 -13.80
C ARG A 23 0.68 -2.67 -12.88
N THR A 24 1.25 -3.12 -11.77
CA THR A 24 2.01 -2.27 -10.85
C THR A 24 3.49 -2.62 -11.01
N TRP A 25 4.29 -1.63 -11.42
CA TRP A 25 5.74 -1.76 -11.55
C TRP A 25 6.42 -0.98 -10.42
N ALA A 26 7.40 -1.57 -9.77
CA ALA A 26 8.22 -0.90 -8.76
C ALA A 26 9.70 -1.05 -9.12
N LEU A 27 10.46 0.03 -9.00
CA LEU A 27 11.92 -0.03 -9.00
C LEU A 27 12.36 0.04 -7.54
N VAL A 28 13.12 -0.95 -7.10
CA VAL A 28 13.59 -1.10 -5.73
C VAL A 28 15.10 -1.29 -5.69
N SER A 29 15.71 -1.04 -4.55
CA SER A 29 17.15 -1.09 -4.34
C SER A 29 17.53 -1.98 -3.15
N ASP A 30 18.83 -2.11 -2.88
CA ASP A 30 19.34 -2.80 -1.70
C ASP A 30 18.73 -2.25 -0.40
N GLY A 31 18.60 -0.93 -0.28
CA GLY A 31 18.02 -0.29 0.89
C GLY A 31 16.56 -0.68 1.11
N ASP A 32 15.77 -0.75 0.04
CA ASP A 32 14.38 -1.18 0.12
C ASP A 32 14.27 -2.64 0.57
N LEU A 33 15.16 -3.51 0.09
CA LEU A 33 15.14 -4.94 0.41
C LEU A 33 15.68 -5.26 1.81
N MET A 34 16.43 -4.36 2.44
CA MET A 34 16.85 -4.46 3.84
C MET A 34 15.75 -4.05 4.82
N GLU A 35 14.82 -3.20 4.41
CA GLU A 35 13.78 -2.67 5.30
C GLU A 35 12.71 -3.73 5.63
N GLY A 36 12.42 -3.90 6.93
CA GLY A 36 11.48 -4.92 7.40
C GLY A 36 10.07 -4.79 6.84
N VAL A 37 9.63 -3.55 6.56
CA VAL A 37 8.33 -3.28 5.92
C VAL A 37 8.22 -3.89 4.52
N ALA A 38 9.32 -3.96 3.78
CA ALA A 38 9.34 -4.59 2.46
C ALA A 38 9.22 -6.11 2.58
N ALA A 39 9.85 -6.73 3.59
CA ALA A 39 9.70 -8.16 3.87
C ALA A 39 8.26 -8.53 4.26
N GLU A 40 7.62 -7.72 5.11
CA GLU A 40 6.21 -7.86 5.46
C GLU A 40 5.31 -7.81 4.21
N ALA A 41 5.49 -6.77 3.37
CA ALA A 41 4.70 -6.57 2.17
C ALA A 41 4.95 -7.65 1.11
N ALA A 42 6.22 -8.07 0.91
CA ALA A 42 6.58 -9.11 -0.05
C ALA A 42 6.03 -10.47 0.36
N SER A 43 6.09 -10.80 1.66
CA SER A 43 5.47 -12.01 2.20
C SER A 43 3.96 -12.03 1.94
N LEU A 44 3.25 -10.93 2.22
CA LEU A 44 1.81 -10.86 1.99
C LEU A 44 1.46 -10.86 0.49
N ALA A 45 2.22 -10.19 -0.36
CA ALA A 45 1.98 -10.15 -1.80
C ALA A 45 2.16 -11.52 -2.47
N GLY A 46 3.12 -12.32 -2.00
CA GLY A 46 3.33 -13.69 -2.45
C GLY A 46 2.22 -14.62 -1.97
N HIS A 47 1.81 -14.53 -0.71
CA HIS A 47 0.61 -15.22 -0.17
C HIS A 47 -0.64 -14.90 -0.98
N LEU A 48 -0.86 -13.62 -1.27
CA LEU A 48 -1.96 -13.12 -2.08
C LEU A 48 -1.73 -13.31 -3.59
N GLN A 49 -0.68 -13.99 -4.06
CA GLN A 49 -0.53 -14.36 -5.48
C GLN A 49 -0.76 -13.17 -6.45
N LEU A 50 -0.18 -12.00 -6.15
CA LEU A 50 -0.42 -10.76 -6.90
C LEU A 50 0.41 -10.69 -8.20
N SER A 51 0.04 -11.47 -9.22
CA SER A 51 0.82 -11.63 -10.46
C SER A 51 1.02 -10.38 -11.31
N LYS A 52 0.20 -9.35 -11.11
CA LYS A 52 0.35 -8.04 -11.77
C LYS A 52 1.30 -7.08 -11.04
N LEU A 53 1.91 -7.51 -9.93
CA LEU A 53 3.01 -6.81 -9.27
C LEU A 53 4.36 -7.30 -9.80
N VAL A 54 5.15 -6.38 -10.34
CA VAL A 54 6.52 -6.66 -10.80
C VAL A 54 7.48 -5.65 -10.19
N CYS A 55 8.51 -6.16 -9.51
CA CYS A 55 9.59 -5.36 -8.94
C CYS A 55 10.87 -5.55 -9.75
N LEU A 56 11.47 -4.46 -10.21
CA LEU A 56 12.83 -4.43 -10.75
C LEU A 56 13.76 -4.03 -9.61
N TYR A 57 14.62 -4.95 -9.19
CA TYR A 57 15.61 -4.71 -8.16
C TYR A 57 16.93 -4.33 -8.81
N ASP A 58 17.38 -3.11 -8.53
CA ASP A 58 18.71 -2.61 -8.87
C ASP A 58 19.75 -3.26 -7.94
N ASP A 59 20.26 -4.43 -8.36
CA ASP A 59 21.31 -5.17 -7.66
C ASP A 59 22.67 -4.57 -8.03
N ASN A 60 22.97 -3.39 -7.48
CA ASN A 60 24.23 -2.69 -7.72
C ASN A 60 25.31 -3.03 -6.67
N ARG A 61 24.94 -3.70 -5.56
CA ARG A 61 25.80 -4.10 -4.42
C ARG A 61 26.40 -2.92 -3.65
N VAL A 62 25.77 -1.75 -3.70
CA VAL A 62 26.25 -0.54 -3.03
C VAL A 62 25.11 0.14 -2.29
N THR A 63 25.35 0.40 -1.02
CA THR A 63 24.50 1.22 -0.16
C THR A 63 25.13 2.60 0.04
N LEU A 64 24.45 3.47 0.79
CA LEU A 64 24.87 4.85 1.02
C LEU A 64 26.31 4.98 1.53
N SER A 65 26.76 4.07 2.41
CA SER A 65 28.06 4.18 3.09
C SER A 65 29.09 3.13 2.70
N ALA A 66 28.68 2.04 2.03
CA ALA A 66 29.56 0.91 1.72
C ALA A 66 28.96 -0.03 0.67
N GLY A 67 29.78 -0.99 0.22
CA GLY A 67 29.26 -2.17 -0.47
C GLY A 67 28.33 -3.00 0.43
N THR A 68 27.41 -3.74 -0.19
CA THR A 68 26.39 -4.53 0.53
C THR A 68 26.98 -5.63 1.40
N ASP A 69 28.13 -6.21 1.04
CA ASP A 69 28.73 -7.36 1.74
C ASP A 69 28.96 -7.14 3.25
N ILE A 70 29.06 -5.88 3.70
CA ILE A 70 29.23 -5.54 5.12
C ILE A 70 27.94 -5.74 5.93
N THR A 71 26.76 -5.62 5.31
CA THR A 71 25.47 -5.59 6.01
C THR A 71 24.33 -6.39 5.36
N PHE A 72 24.51 -6.86 4.13
CA PHE A 72 23.46 -7.47 3.31
C PHE A 72 24.03 -8.55 2.38
N SER A 73 24.16 -9.77 2.93
CA SER A 73 24.79 -10.94 2.29
C SER A 73 23.86 -12.13 2.09
N GLU A 74 22.57 -11.96 2.39
CA GLU A 74 21.53 -12.97 2.15
C GLU A 74 21.28 -13.20 0.64
N ASP A 75 20.68 -14.33 0.31
CA ASP A 75 20.20 -14.61 -1.05
C ASP A 75 18.78 -14.04 -1.24
N ARG A 76 18.70 -12.92 -1.97
CA ARG A 76 17.45 -12.20 -2.22
C ARG A 76 16.49 -13.02 -3.07
N ALA A 77 17.01 -13.73 -4.07
CA ALA A 77 16.19 -14.57 -4.93
C ALA A 77 15.59 -15.73 -4.14
N LEU A 78 16.37 -16.42 -3.29
CA LEU A 78 15.86 -17.48 -2.43
C LEU A 78 14.85 -16.97 -1.40
N ARG A 79 15.09 -15.80 -0.78
CA ARG A 79 14.11 -15.18 0.14
C ARG A 79 12.78 -14.90 -0.56
N PHE A 80 12.81 -14.32 -1.75
CA PHE A 80 11.59 -14.03 -2.51
C PHE A 80 10.90 -15.29 -3.04
N LYS A 81 11.66 -16.32 -3.46
CA LYS A 81 11.10 -17.64 -3.78
C LYS A 81 10.37 -18.24 -2.58
N ALA A 82 10.93 -18.11 -1.36
CA ALA A 82 10.30 -18.59 -0.14
C ALA A 82 8.98 -17.85 0.18
N TYR A 83 8.85 -16.57 -0.22
CA TYR A 83 7.57 -15.85 -0.16
C TYR A 83 6.57 -16.27 -1.24
N GLY A 84 6.97 -17.08 -2.23
CA GLY A 84 6.11 -17.49 -3.35
C GLY A 84 6.21 -16.58 -4.59
N TRP A 85 7.31 -15.84 -4.74
CA TRP A 85 7.53 -14.99 -5.91
C TRP A 85 8.16 -15.75 -7.08
N HIS A 86 7.89 -15.26 -8.30
CA HIS A 86 8.67 -15.58 -9.48
C HIS A 86 9.93 -14.70 -9.49
N THR A 87 11.12 -15.30 -9.61
CA THR A 87 12.38 -14.56 -9.59
C THR A 87 13.13 -14.75 -10.90
N LEU A 88 13.53 -13.65 -11.52
CA LEU A 88 14.33 -13.61 -12.74
C LEU A 88 15.65 -12.90 -12.47
N VAL A 89 16.70 -13.26 -13.19
CA VAL A 89 18.02 -12.62 -13.07
C VAL A 89 18.41 -12.07 -14.43
N VAL A 90 18.90 -10.84 -14.46
CA VAL A 90 19.53 -10.20 -15.61
C VAL A 90 20.96 -9.85 -15.19
N ASP A 91 21.94 -10.51 -15.79
CA ASP A 91 23.35 -10.43 -15.37
C ASP A 91 24.03 -9.10 -15.77
N ASP A 92 23.48 -8.40 -16.77
CA ASP A 92 23.94 -7.07 -17.19
C ASP A 92 22.74 -6.16 -17.44
N GLY A 93 22.56 -5.15 -16.59
CA GLY A 93 21.49 -4.16 -16.72
C GLY A 93 21.62 -3.24 -17.94
N ASN A 94 22.76 -3.23 -18.64
CA ASN A 94 22.92 -2.53 -19.91
C ASN A 94 22.54 -3.40 -21.13
N ASP A 95 22.30 -4.70 -20.94
CA ASP A 95 21.72 -5.57 -21.98
C ASP A 95 20.20 -5.35 -22.04
N LEU A 96 19.78 -4.42 -22.90
CA LEU A 96 18.38 -4.06 -23.06
C LEU A 96 17.50 -5.20 -23.59
N ASP A 97 18.07 -6.13 -24.36
CA ASP A 97 17.33 -7.28 -24.88
C ASP A 97 17.05 -8.29 -23.76
N ALA A 98 18.04 -8.53 -22.88
CA ALA A 98 17.87 -9.35 -21.69
C ALA A 98 16.87 -8.74 -20.70
N VAL A 99 16.94 -7.42 -20.46
CA VAL A 99 15.96 -6.70 -19.62
C VAL A 99 14.57 -6.83 -20.22
N ASN A 100 14.41 -6.61 -21.53
CA ASN A 100 13.11 -6.72 -22.19
C ASN A 100 12.55 -8.15 -22.13
N ALA A 101 13.39 -9.17 -22.34
CA ALA A 101 12.98 -10.57 -22.21
C ALA A 101 12.49 -10.90 -20.80
N ALA A 102 13.19 -10.42 -19.76
CA ALA A 102 12.76 -10.61 -18.37
C ALA A 102 11.44 -9.89 -18.05
N LEU A 103 11.23 -8.69 -18.59
CA LEU A 103 9.96 -7.96 -18.46
C LEU A 103 8.79 -8.72 -19.10
N GLU A 104 8.99 -9.31 -20.28
CA GLU A 104 7.97 -10.12 -20.95
C GLU A 104 7.67 -11.42 -20.19
N LEU A 105 8.70 -12.11 -19.65
CA LEU A 105 8.49 -13.28 -18.80
C LEU A 105 7.71 -12.94 -17.52
N ALA A 106 8.00 -11.79 -16.88
CA ALA A 106 7.24 -11.31 -15.73
C ALA A 106 5.79 -10.92 -16.09
N ARG A 107 5.55 -10.44 -17.32
CA ARG A 107 4.20 -10.19 -17.85
C ARG A 107 3.44 -11.49 -18.15
N ALA A 108 4.14 -12.54 -18.56
CA ALA A 108 3.55 -13.82 -18.85
C ALA A 108 3.17 -14.60 -17.58
N GLU A 109 3.83 -14.37 -16.44
CA GLU A 109 3.48 -14.96 -15.15
C GLU A 109 2.07 -14.51 -14.68
N GLN A 110 1.22 -15.49 -14.36
CA GLN A 110 -0.21 -15.28 -14.05
C GLN A 110 -0.56 -15.53 -12.58
N LEU A 111 0.30 -16.22 -11.82
CA LEU A 111 0.00 -16.67 -10.47
C LEU A 111 0.83 -15.98 -9.39
N ARG A 112 2.05 -15.52 -9.71
CA ARG A 112 2.99 -15.02 -8.69
C ARG A 112 3.46 -13.61 -8.99
N PRO A 113 3.62 -12.75 -7.97
CA PRO A 113 4.36 -11.50 -8.17
C PRO A 113 5.79 -11.80 -8.62
N SER A 114 6.40 -10.90 -9.39
CA SER A 114 7.73 -11.11 -9.97
C SER A 114 8.78 -10.16 -9.38
N LEU A 115 9.95 -10.69 -9.04
CA LEU A 115 11.16 -9.92 -8.73
C LEU A 115 12.19 -10.17 -9.84
N ILE A 116 12.59 -9.13 -10.54
CA ILE A 116 13.67 -9.17 -11.54
C ILE A 116 14.91 -8.58 -10.89
N LEU A 117 15.90 -9.42 -10.60
CA LEU A 117 17.19 -8.99 -10.07
C LEU A 117 18.05 -8.54 -11.26
N VAL A 118 18.26 -7.23 -11.38
CA VAL A 118 19.03 -6.64 -12.47
C VAL A 118 20.38 -6.25 -11.91
N ARG A 119 21.44 -6.94 -12.34
CA ARG A 119 22.81 -6.61 -11.94
C ARG A 119 23.25 -5.34 -12.67
N THR A 120 23.54 -4.29 -11.91
CA THR A 120 24.00 -3.01 -12.48
C THR A 120 25.30 -2.55 -11.82
N HIS A 121 25.84 -1.46 -12.36
CA HIS A 121 27.00 -0.75 -11.82
C HIS A 121 26.57 0.66 -11.41
N ILE A 122 26.58 0.96 -10.11
CA ILE A 122 26.22 2.29 -9.63
C ILE A 122 27.20 3.33 -10.20
N GLY A 123 26.69 4.45 -10.71
CA GLY A 123 27.51 5.49 -11.32
C GLY A 123 28.28 5.00 -12.57
N PHE A 124 27.72 4.06 -13.33
CA PHE A 124 28.31 3.51 -14.56
C PHE A 124 28.94 4.57 -15.47
N GLY A 125 30.18 4.34 -15.89
CA GLY A 125 30.98 5.24 -16.71
C GLY A 125 31.62 6.41 -15.96
N SER A 126 31.26 6.64 -14.69
CA SER A 126 31.85 7.72 -13.90
C SER A 126 33.18 7.32 -13.26
N PRO A 127 34.05 8.29 -12.89
CA PRO A 127 35.25 8.01 -12.10
C PRO A 127 35.00 7.40 -10.71
N GLN A 128 33.74 7.37 -10.26
CA GLN A 128 33.30 6.81 -8.97
C GLN A 128 32.40 5.59 -9.17
N GLN A 129 32.41 4.96 -10.35
CA GLN A 129 31.66 3.74 -10.61
C GLN A 129 31.93 2.68 -9.54
N ASP A 130 30.88 1.94 -9.17
CA ASP A 130 30.92 0.87 -8.16
C ASP A 130 31.36 1.33 -6.76
N SER A 131 31.34 2.65 -6.51
CA SER A 131 31.64 3.25 -5.22
C SER A 131 30.41 3.89 -4.60
N PHE A 132 30.24 3.74 -3.28
CA PHE A 132 29.23 4.46 -2.49
C PHE A 132 29.32 5.99 -2.65
N LYS A 133 30.49 6.50 -3.07
CA LYS A 133 30.70 7.92 -3.39
C LYS A 133 29.84 8.44 -4.55
N SER A 134 29.38 7.54 -5.43
CA SER A 134 28.48 7.89 -6.55
C SER A 134 27.00 7.95 -6.17
N HIS A 135 26.63 7.56 -4.94
CA HIS A 135 25.23 7.41 -4.51
C HIS A 135 24.53 8.75 -4.24
N GLY A 136 25.08 9.56 -3.33
CA GLY A 136 24.35 10.70 -2.72
C GLY A 136 24.96 12.08 -2.95
N ALA A 137 26.05 12.17 -3.72
CA ALA A 137 26.79 13.42 -3.93
C ALA A 137 26.97 13.72 -5.42
N PRO A 138 26.91 15.00 -5.84
CA PRO A 138 27.26 15.39 -7.20
C PRO A 138 28.69 14.96 -7.56
N LEU A 139 28.89 14.47 -8.79
CA LEU A 139 30.22 14.10 -9.30
C LEU A 139 31.19 15.30 -9.46
N GLY A 140 30.66 16.53 -9.42
CA GLY A 140 31.39 17.75 -9.74
C GLY A 140 31.64 17.92 -11.25
N ALA A 141 32.05 19.12 -11.67
CA ALA A 141 32.22 19.45 -13.08
C ALA A 141 33.20 18.53 -13.81
N GLN A 142 34.34 18.22 -13.18
CA GLN A 142 35.33 17.32 -13.74
C GLN A 142 34.82 15.88 -13.84
N GLY A 143 34.12 15.38 -12.82
CA GLY A 143 33.53 14.04 -12.83
C GLY A 143 32.48 13.89 -13.94
N VAL A 144 31.63 14.90 -14.13
CA VAL A 144 30.65 14.93 -15.24
C VAL A 144 31.35 14.92 -16.59
N LYS A 145 32.39 15.76 -16.78
CA LYS A 145 33.17 15.78 -18.03
C LYS A 145 33.77 14.41 -18.35
N SER A 146 34.46 13.80 -17.39
CA SER A 146 35.10 12.50 -17.58
C SER A 146 34.07 11.37 -17.81
N THR A 147 32.91 11.44 -17.16
CA THR A 147 31.81 10.47 -17.40
C THR A 147 31.29 10.59 -18.83
N LYS A 148 31.06 11.82 -19.31
CA LYS A 148 30.62 12.06 -20.69
C LYS A 148 31.65 11.54 -21.70
N GLU A 149 32.93 11.82 -21.49
CA GLU A 149 34.02 11.32 -22.34
C GLU A 149 34.04 9.79 -22.38
N ALA A 150 33.92 9.13 -21.22
CA ALA A 150 33.88 7.67 -21.11
C ALA A 150 32.68 7.04 -21.83
N LEU A 151 31.53 7.72 -21.83
CA LEU A 151 30.31 7.26 -22.50
C LEU A 151 30.20 7.73 -23.96
N GLY A 152 31.21 8.41 -24.49
CA GLY A 152 31.18 8.98 -25.84
C GLY A 152 30.11 10.08 -26.03
N TRP A 153 29.71 10.74 -24.94
CA TRP A 153 28.65 11.75 -24.92
C TRP A 153 29.19 13.17 -25.14
N PRO A 154 28.48 14.04 -25.89
CA PRO A 154 28.91 15.43 -26.09
C PRO A 154 29.07 16.23 -24.79
N LEU A 155 30.18 16.95 -24.67
CA LEU A 155 30.46 17.82 -23.51
C LEU A 155 29.50 19.01 -23.43
N ASP A 156 29.17 19.60 -24.57
CA ASP A 156 28.32 20.78 -24.69
C ASP A 156 27.18 20.58 -25.70
N PRO A 157 26.03 21.25 -25.51
CA PRO A 157 25.67 22.01 -24.30
C PRO A 157 25.35 21.09 -23.10
N PRO A 158 25.40 21.59 -21.85
CA PRO A 158 24.78 20.89 -20.73
C PRO A 158 23.28 20.72 -20.98
N PHE A 159 22.68 19.68 -20.38
CA PHE A 159 21.26 19.32 -20.59
C PHE A 159 20.88 19.07 -22.06
N LEU A 160 21.83 18.64 -22.89
CA LEU A 160 21.56 18.20 -24.27
C LEU A 160 20.57 17.03 -24.29
N ILE A 161 19.50 17.19 -25.06
CA ILE A 161 18.55 16.12 -25.39
C ILE A 161 18.69 15.82 -26.89
N PRO A 162 19.24 14.67 -27.29
CA PRO A 162 19.34 14.31 -28.71
C PRO A 162 17.97 14.28 -29.38
N ALA A 163 17.89 14.82 -30.59
CA ALA A 163 16.64 14.86 -31.34
C ALA A 163 16.05 13.45 -31.56
N THR A 164 16.90 12.46 -31.82
CA THR A 164 16.50 11.06 -32.01
C THR A 164 15.88 10.46 -30.75
N ALA A 165 16.47 10.71 -29.58
CA ALA A 165 15.91 10.29 -28.29
C ALA A 165 14.56 10.97 -28.03
N LEU A 166 14.47 12.29 -28.24
CA LEU A 166 13.22 13.02 -28.05
C LEU A 166 12.10 12.50 -28.96
N VAL A 167 12.41 12.23 -30.24
CA VAL A 167 11.45 11.63 -31.19
C VAL A 167 11.00 10.25 -30.72
N HIS A 168 11.93 9.39 -30.29
CA HIS A 168 11.60 8.06 -29.79
C HIS A 168 10.69 8.12 -28.54
N PHE A 169 11.04 8.93 -27.53
CA PHE A 169 10.23 9.05 -26.31
C PHE A 169 8.85 9.64 -26.58
N ARG A 170 8.71 10.60 -27.50
CA ARG A 170 7.40 11.18 -27.87
C ARG A 170 6.44 10.20 -28.54
N GLN A 171 6.93 9.07 -29.07
CA GLN A 171 6.04 8.01 -29.55
C GLN A 171 5.15 7.45 -28.43
N ALA A 172 5.56 7.57 -27.16
CA ALA A 172 4.75 7.16 -26.01
C ALA A 172 3.43 7.96 -25.90
N LEU A 173 3.40 9.21 -26.35
CA LEU A 173 2.18 10.04 -26.32
C LEU A 173 1.09 9.45 -27.22
N ALA A 174 1.45 9.11 -28.46
CA ALA A 174 0.52 8.50 -29.40
C ALA A 174 0.09 7.10 -28.94
N ARG A 175 1.02 6.28 -28.42
CA ARG A 175 0.70 4.96 -27.86
C ARG A 175 -0.25 5.06 -26.66
N GLY A 176 0.00 6.00 -25.75
CA GLY A 176 -0.84 6.25 -24.58
C GLY A 176 -2.25 6.68 -24.97
N ALA A 177 -2.36 7.69 -25.84
CA ALA A 177 -3.65 8.17 -26.34
C ALA A 177 -4.45 7.07 -27.05
N GLN A 178 -3.78 6.21 -27.83
CA GLN A 178 -4.44 5.07 -28.47
C GLN A 178 -4.89 4.01 -27.45
N ALA A 179 -4.07 3.71 -26.44
CA ALA A 179 -4.43 2.76 -25.39
C ALA A 179 -5.63 3.24 -24.57
N GLU A 180 -5.68 4.54 -24.25
CA GLU A 180 -6.80 5.19 -23.56
C GLU A 180 -8.06 5.21 -24.44
N ALA A 181 -7.98 5.61 -25.71
CA ALA A 181 -9.13 5.57 -26.63
C ALA A 181 -9.69 4.15 -26.83
N ASN A 182 -8.81 3.14 -26.86
CA ASN A 182 -9.21 1.74 -26.89
C ASN A 182 -9.92 1.33 -25.58
N TRP A 183 -9.42 1.81 -24.44
CA TRP A 183 -10.06 1.59 -23.15
C TRP A 183 -11.43 2.28 -23.07
N ASP A 184 -11.56 3.53 -23.53
CA ASP A 184 -12.84 4.25 -23.58
C ASP A 184 -13.89 3.51 -24.41
N THR A 185 -13.47 2.90 -25.51
CA THR A 185 -14.36 2.09 -26.35
C THR A 185 -14.84 0.84 -25.59
N ARG A 186 -13.93 0.14 -24.89
CA ARG A 186 -14.28 -1.00 -24.04
C ARG A 186 -15.16 -0.58 -22.87
N TRP A 187 -14.88 0.57 -22.25
CA TRP A 187 -15.65 1.15 -21.16
C TRP A 187 -17.09 1.47 -21.58
N LYS A 188 -17.28 2.13 -22.73
CA LYS A 188 -18.63 2.41 -23.26
C LYS A 188 -19.41 1.13 -23.51
N SER A 189 -18.77 0.12 -24.08
CA SER A 189 -19.41 -1.19 -24.30
C SER A 189 -19.75 -1.89 -22.98
N TYR A 190 -18.86 -1.85 -21.99
CA TYR A 190 -19.10 -2.37 -20.64
C TYR A 190 -20.27 -1.65 -19.96
N ALA A 191 -20.31 -0.32 -20.01
CA ALA A 191 -21.38 0.47 -19.40
C ALA A 191 -22.76 0.23 -20.05
N GLN A 192 -22.81 -0.12 -21.33
CA GLN A 192 -24.05 -0.52 -22.00
C GLN A 192 -24.50 -1.92 -21.57
N ALA A 193 -23.56 -2.86 -21.42
CA ALA A 193 -23.87 -4.24 -21.04
C ALA A 193 -24.17 -4.40 -19.54
N PHE A 194 -23.51 -3.62 -18.69
CA PHE A 194 -23.58 -3.71 -17.23
C PHE A 194 -23.77 -2.32 -16.58
N PRO A 195 -24.90 -1.64 -16.85
CA PRO A 195 -25.09 -0.24 -16.45
C PRO A 195 -24.99 0.00 -14.94
N GLU A 196 -25.48 -0.92 -14.12
CA GLU A 196 -25.43 -0.81 -12.65
C GLU A 196 -23.98 -0.93 -12.12
N LEU A 197 -23.23 -1.95 -12.58
CA LEU A 197 -21.84 -2.14 -12.19
C LEU A 197 -20.94 -0.99 -12.69
N ALA A 198 -21.18 -0.50 -13.91
CA ALA A 198 -20.45 0.63 -14.45
C ALA A 198 -20.74 1.93 -13.69
N ALA A 199 -21.98 2.19 -13.30
CA ALA A 199 -22.33 3.34 -12.46
C ALA A 199 -21.68 3.25 -11.08
N GLU A 200 -21.71 2.07 -10.43
CA GLU A 200 -21.04 1.84 -9.14
C GLU A 200 -19.53 2.06 -9.26
N LEU A 201 -18.87 1.45 -10.25
CA LEU A 201 -17.43 1.60 -10.46
C LEU A 201 -17.04 3.04 -10.77
N GLN A 202 -17.78 3.74 -11.64
CA GLN A 202 -17.51 5.15 -11.97
C GLN A 202 -17.63 6.03 -10.72
N GLY A 203 -18.70 5.88 -9.94
CA GLY A 203 -18.88 6.65 -8.71
C GLY A 203 -17.73 6.42 -7.73
N ARG A 204 -17.30 5.16 -7.56
CA ARG A 204 -16.13 4.84 -6.74
C ARG A 204 -14.85 5.52 -7.24
N LEU A 205 -14.57 5.47 -8.54
CA LEU A 205 -13.37 6.07 -9.14
C LEU A 205 -13.38 7.61 -9.02
N ASN A 206 -14.56 8.23 -9.07
CA ASN A 206 -14.74 9.66 -8.83
C ASN A 206 -14.60 10.05 -7.35
N GLY A 207 -14.66 9.08 -6.43
CA GLY A 207 -14.70 9.33 -4.98
C GLY A 207 -16.08 9.74 -4.46
N ASP A 208 -17.13 9.44 -5.21
CA ASP A 208 -18.51 9.74 -4.84
C ASP A 208 -18.99 8.79 -3.72
N LEU A 209 -19.76 9.33 -2.78
CA LEU A 209 -20.48 8.55 -1.79
C LEU A 209 -21.89 8.23 -2.34
N PRO A 210 -22.37 6.97 -2.24
CA PRO A 210 -23.74 6.65 -2.59
C PRO A 210 -24.74 7.49 -1.80
N ALA A 211 -25.88 7.81 -2.41
CA ALA A 211 -26.97 8.48 -1.69
C ALA A 211 -27.39 7.64 -0.47
N ASP A 212 -27.69 8.32 0.65
CA ASP A 212 -28.17 7.69 1.88
C ASP A 212 -27.25 6.59 2.43
N TRP A 213 -25.93 6.68 2.19
CA TRP A 213 -24.95 5.70 2.67
C TRP A 213 -24.89 5.61 4.20
N ASP A 214 -25.24 6.71 4.90
CA ASP A 214 -25.21 6.88 6.35
C ASP A 214 -26.59 6.81 7.02
N ALA A 215 -27.67 6.64 6.25
CA ALA A 215 -29.04 6.73 6.74
C ALA A 215 -29.40 5.69 7.82
N ASP A 216 -28.77 4.52 7.78
CA ASP A 216 -29.04 3.42 8.72
C ASP A 216 -28.13 3.45 9.96
N ILE A 217 -27.20 4.42 10.08
CA ILE A 217 -26.26 4.48 11.21
C ILE A 217 -27.04 4.46 12.53
N PRO A 218 -26.77 3.47 13.42
CA PRO A 218 -27.57 3.30 14.63
C PRO A 218 -27.40 4.48 15.58
N VAL A 219 -28.52 4.86 16.22
CA VAL A 219 -28.51 5.76 17.36
C VAL A 219 -28.38 4.93 18.63
N PHE A 220 -27.30 5.15 19.37
CA PHE A 220 -27.05 4.46 20.63
C PHE A 220 -27.75 5.21 21.78
N ALA A 221 -28.78 4.60 22.36
CA ALA A 221 -29.44 5.13 23.54
C ALA A 221 -28.48 5.13 24.76
N ALA A 222 -28.73 6.02 25.71
CA ALA A 222 -27.98 6.03 26.96
C ALA A 222 -28.29 4.75 27.76
N ASP A 223 -27.26 3.98 28.06
CA ASP A 223 -27.33 2.74 28.83
C ASP A 223 -26.38 2.87 30.05
N PRO A 224 -26.85 2.62 31.29
CA PRO A 224 -26.00 2.60 32.49
C PRO A 224 -24.82 1.61 32.44
N GLU A 225 -24.97 0.47 31.78
CA GLU A 225 -23.88 -0.51 31.57
C GLU A 225 -22.87 0.01 30.53
N GLY A 226 -23.35 0.85 29.60
CA GLY A 226 -22.56 1.43 28.54
C GLY A 226 -22.14 0.43 27.47
N MET A 227 -21.46 0.97 26.45
CA MET A 227 -20.93 0.18 25.35
C MET A 227 -19.49 0.63 25.07
N ALA A 228 -18.59 -0.33 24.83
CA ALA A 228 -17.25 -0.01 24.40
C ALA A 228 -17.28 0.63 22.99
N THR A 229 -16.54 1.72 22.77
CA THR A 229 -16.53 2.43 21.48
C THR A 229 -16.03 1.57 20.32
N ARG A 230 -15.20 0.55 20.57
CA ARG A 230 -14.83 -0.46 19.55
C ARG A 230 -16.03 -1.28 19.07
N VAL A 231 -16.96 -1.62 19.97
CA VAL A 231 -18.18 -2.37 19.64
C VAL A 231 -19.15 -1.48 18.87
N ALA A 232 -19.39 -0.26 19.37
CA ALA A 232 -20.20 0.73 18.67
C ALA A 232 -19.65 1.04 17.27
N GLY A 233 -18.32 1.23 17.16
CA GLY A 233 -17.63 1.45 15.89
C GLY A 233 -17.79 0.27 14.93
N GLY A 234 -17.70 -0.97 15.42
CA GLY A 234 -17.96 -2.17 14.62
C GLY A 234 -19.40 -2.27 14.12
N GLN A 235 -20.39 -1.88 14.94
CA GLN A 235 -21.79 -1.81 14.53
C GLN A 235 -22.03 -0.76 13.43
N VAL A 236 -21.46 0.44 13.59
CA VAL A 236 -21.51 1.49 12.57
C VAL A 236 -20.84 1.03 11.27
N LEU A 237 -19.63 0.46 11.37
CA LEU A 237 -18.86 -0.02 10.23
C LEU A 237 -19.63 -1.06 9.41
N ASN A 238 -20.24 -2.05 10.08
CA ASN A 238 -21.03 -3.07 9.41
C ASN A 238 -22.33 -2.53 8.81
N THR A 239 -22.94 -1.53 9.45
CA THR A 239 -24.14 -0.87 8.92
C THR A 239 -23.85 -0.16 7.60
N ILE A 240 -22.79 0.64 7.55
CA ILE A 240 -22.42 1.37 6.32
C ILE A 240 -21.81 0.46 5.25
N ALA A 241 -21.20 -0.68 5.61
CA ALA A 241 -20.55 -1.57 4.66
C ALA A 241 -21.50 -2.06 3.55
N ASN A 242 -22.77 -2.28 3.87
CA ASN A 242 -23.79 -2.72 2.91
C ASN A 242 -24.14 -1.66 1.86
N ARG A 243 -24.05 -0.37 2.23
CA ARG A 243 -24.36 0.76 1.35
C ARG A 243 -23.13 1.43 0.74
N LEU A 244 -21.93 1.03 1.17
CA LEU A 244 -20.66 1.63 0.76
C LEU A 244 -19.74 0.59 0.10
N PRO A 245 -19.94 0.27 -1.19
CA PRO A 245 -19.10 -0.68 -1.94
C PRO A 245 -17.60 -0.33 -1.95
N ALA A 246 -17.28 0.96 -1.82
CA ALA A 246 -15.92 1.47 -1.73
C ALA A 246 -15.19 1.08 -0.43
N LEU A 247 -15.93 0.73 0.63
CA LEU A 247 -15.35 0.36 1.92
C LEU A 247 -14.60 -0.97 1.81
N PHE A 248 -13.31 -0.92 2.14
CA PHE A 248 -12.41 -2.07 2.08
C PHE A 248 -11.34 -1.92 3.16
N GLY A 249 -11.01 -2.99 3.87
CA GLY A 249 -9.99 -2.90 4.91
C GLY A 249 -9.89 -4.15 5.75
N GLY A 250 -9.22 -4.03 6.88
CA GLY A 250 -9.12 -5.12 7.84
C GLY A 250 -8.15 -4.78 8.96
N SER A 251 -7.66 -5.81 9.64
CA SER A 251 -6.75 -5.66 10.77
C SER A 251 -5.40 -6.33 10.54
N ALA A 252 -4.40 -5.80 11.24
CA ALA A 252 -3.19 -6.55 11.51
C ALA A 252 -3.43 -7.57 12.63
N ASP A 253 -4.11 -8.67 12.27
CA ASP A 253 -4.37 -9.86 13.08
C ASP A 253 -5.19 -9.61 14.36
N LEU A 254 -6.18 -8.72 14.30
CA LEU A 254 -6.99 -8.33 15.45
C LEU A 254 -8.48 -8.11 15.13
N ASP A 255 -9.03 -8.72 14.08
CA ASP A 255 -10.42 -8.47 13.69
C ASP A 255 -11.40 -8.72 14.85
N PRO A 256 -11.30 -9.82 15.64
CA PRO A 256 -12.19 -10.06 16.77
C PRO A 256 -12.03 -9.01 17.89
N SER A 257 -10.83 -8.48 18.10
CA SER A 257 -10.52 -7.55 19.20
C SER A 257 -10.82 -6.10 18.84
N THR A 258 -10.69 -5.74 17.57
CA THR A 258 -10.96 -4.40 17.04
C THR A 258 -12.39 -4.22 16.58
N HIS A 259 -13.13 -5.32 16.37
CA HIS A 259 -14.47 -5.36 15.79
C HIS A 259 -14.54 -4.70 14.41
N THR A 260 -13.56 -4.98 13.54
CA THR A 260 -13.45 -4.34 12.22
C THR A 260 -13.72 -5.28 11.03
N ALA A 261 -14.08 -6.54 11.29
CA ALA A 261 -14.58 -7.43 10.25
C ALA A 261 -15.90 -6.89 9.67
N LEU A 262 -15.94 -6.83 8.34
CA LEU A 262 -17.11 -6.54 7.53
C LEU A 262 -17.90 -7.84 7.31
N GLN A 263 -18.92 -8.05 8.12
CA GLN A 263 -19.73 -9.25 8.15
C GLN A 263 -20.45 -9.50 6.82
N GLY A 264 -20.31 -10.70 6.29
CA GLY A 264 -20.92 -11.13 5.02
C GLY A 264 -20.28 -10.52 3.77
N GLN A 265 -19.16 -9.81 3.90
CA GLN A 265 -18.48 -9.15 2.79
C GLN A 265 -17.29 -9.93 2.23
N GLY A 266 -17.04 -11.12 2.75
CA GLY A 266 -15.99 -12.03 2.30
C GLY A 266 -14.59 -11.56 2.66
N THR A 267 -13.63 -12.48 2.48
CA THR A 267 -12.21 -12.28 2.76
C THR A 267 -11.45 -12.16 1.44
N PHE A 268 -10.69 -11.08 1.27
CA PHE A 268 -9.78 -10.89 0.13
C PHE A 268 -8.65 -11.91 0.20
N ASN A 269 -8.76 -12.98 -0.58
CA ASN A 269 -7.74 -14.01 -0.68
C ASN A 269 -7.91 -14.83 -1.97
N SER A 270 -6.95 -15.69 -2.31
CA SER A 270 -7.20 -16.76 -3.28
C SER A 270 -8.29 -17.71 -2.75
N PRO A 271 -9.08 -18.36 -3.61
CA PRO A 271 -10.10 -19.31 -3.17
C PRO A 271 -9.53 -20.37 -2.24
N LEU A 272 -10.27 -20.67 -1.17
CA LEU A 272 -9.88 -21.67 -0.17
C LEU A 272 -9.68 -23.04 -0.83
N ARG A 273 -8.52 -23.66 -0.60
CA ARG A 273 -8.20 -24.99 -1.13
C ARG A 273 -8.58 -26.08 -0.14
N ILE A 274 -8.75 -27.30 -0.65
CA ILE A 274 -9.06 -28.47 0.18
C ILE A 274 -7.94 -28.67 1.20
N GLY A 275 -8.32 -28.75 2.48
CA GLY A 275 -7.40 -28.94 3.60
C GLY A 275 -6.83 -27.65 4.19
N GLU A 276 -7.17 -26.48 3.65
CA GLU A 276 -6.86 -25.18 4.27
C GLU A 276 -7.86 -24.83 5.36
N ASP A 277 -7.38 -24.15 6.40
CA ASP A 277 -8.17 -23.69 7.53
C ASP A 277 -8.77 -22.30 7.23
N ALA A 278 -10.08 -22.16 7.44
CA ALA A 278 -10.82 -20.93 7.24
C ALA A 278 -11.16 -20.20 8.56
N GLN A 279 -10.60 -20.62 9.70
CA GLN A 279 -10.79 -19.94 10.98
C GLN A 279 -10.50 -18.43 10.89
N GLY A 280 -11.36 -17.63 11.52
CA GLY A 280 -11.27 -16.17 11.50
C GLY A 280 -11.72 -15.51 10.20
N SER A 281 -12.07 -16.28 9.16
CA SER A 281 -12.58 -15.74 7.90
C SER A 281 -14.02 -15.28 8.04
N ASP A 282 -14.39 -14.30 7.21
CA ASP A 282 -15.78 -13.88 7.11
C ASP A 282 -16.67 -14.97 6.48
N VAL A 283 -17.95 -14.96 6.83
CA VAL A 283 -18.95 -15.92 6.30
C VAL A 283 -19.14 -15.83 4.79
N GLY A 284 -18.76 -14.71 4.15
CA GLY A 284 -18.76 -14.56 2.70
C GLY A 284 -17.67 -15.37 1.97
N GLY A 285 -16.78 -16.05 2.70
CA GLY A 285 -15.76 -16.93 2.13
C GLY A 285 -14.57 -16.21 1.50
N TRP A 286 -13.61 -16.98 0.99
CA TRP A 286 -12.39 -16.45 0.38
C TRP A 286 -12.58 -16.19 -1.12
N SER A 287 -12.34 -14.96 -1.54
CA SER A 287 -12.31 -14.61 -2.96
C SER A 287 -11.53 -13.33 -3.21
N ARG A 288 -11.19 -13.07 -4.47
CA ARG A 288 -10.60 -11.79 -4.88
C ARG A 288 -11.55 -10.61 -4.78
N ALA A 289 -12.86 -10.84 -4.64
CA ALA A 289 -13.86 -9.80 -4.45
C ALA A 289 -14.21 -9.55 -2.97
N GLY A 290 -13.63 -10.33 -2.04
CA GLY A 290 -13.86 -10.15 -0.61
C GLY A 290 -13.34 -8.79 -0.11
N ARG A 291 -14.01 -8.20 0.88
CA ARG A 291 -13.71 -6.84 1.37
C ARG A 291 -12.93 -6.78 2.68
N ASN A 292 -12.74 -7.93 3.32
CA ASN A 292 -11.87 -8.07 4.49
C ASN A 292 -10.46 -8.49 4.07
N LEU A 293 -9.46 -7.64 4.33
CA LEU A 293 -8.06 -7.94 4.10
C LEU A 293 -7.36 -8.31 5.40
N HIS A 294 -6.95 -9.57 5.53
CA HIS A 294 -6.11 -10.01 6.64
C HIS A 294 -4.66 -9.64 6.35
N PHE A 295 -4.14 -8.65 7.06
CA PHE A 295 -2.75 -8.22 6.88
C PHE A 295 -1.76 -9.16 7.58
N GLY A 296 -2.21 -9.94 8.56
CA GLY A 296 -1.36 -10.64 9.54
C GLY A 296 -0.71 -9.66 10.51
N VAL A 297 0.25 -10.12 11.32
CA VAL A 297 1.00 -9.26 12.26
C VAL A 297 2.04 -8.42 11.50
N ARG A 298 1.55 -7.44 10.74
CA ARG A 298 2.31 -6.65 9.75
C ARG A 298 1.84 -5.20 9.73
N GLU A 299 1.97 -4.50 10.86
CA GLU A 299 1.45 -3.14 11.02
C GLU A 299 2.06 -2.15 10.03
N HIS A 300 3.37 -2.24 9.81
CA HIS A 300 4.07 -1.28 8.95
C HIS A 300 3.65 -1.47 7.49
N ALA A 301 3.62 -2.72 7.02
CA ALA A 301 3.10 -3.02 5.69
C ALA A 301 1.61 -2.72 5.57
N MET A 302 0.79 -2.99 6.58
CA MET A 302 -0.63 -2.59 6.59
C MET A 302 -0.74 -1.09 6.33
N GLY A 303 0.01 -0.27 7.07
CA GLY A 303 0.02 1.19 6.90
C GLY A 303 0.43 1.62 5.48
N ALA A 304 1.43 0.98 4.88
CA ALA A 304 1.87 1.27 3.52
C ALA A 304 0.89 0.76 2.45
N ILE A 305 0.26 -0.39 2.67
CA ILE A 305 -0.70 -1.00 1.75
C ILE A 305 -1.98 -0.17 1.69
N VAL A 306 -2.51 0.31 2.82
CA VAL A 306 -3.69 1.18 2.81
C VAL A 306 -3.40 2.49 2.08
N ASN A 307 -2.20 3.06 2.21
CA ASN A 307 -1.80 4.20 1.38
C ASN A 307 -1.83 3.84 -0.11
N GLY A 308 -1.24 2.69 -0.47
CA GLY A 308 -1.22 2.23 -1.86
C GLY A 308 -2.60 1.84 -2.42
N LEU A 309 -3.58 1.53 -1.58
CA LEU A 309 -4.98 1.34 -1.98
C LEU A 309 -5.64 2.71 -2.24
N THR A 310 -5.42 3.71 -1.39
CA THR A 310 -5.95 5.06 -1.60
C THR A 310 -5.36 5.73 -2.84
N VAL A 311 -4.04 5.62 -3.08
CA VAL A 311 -3.39 6.21 -4.27
C VAL A 311 -3.94 5.60 -5.56
N HIS A 312 -4.34 4.33 -5.54
CA HIS A 312 -4.97 3.70 -6.71
C HIS A 312 -6.31 4.34 -7.08
N GLY A 313 -7.08 4.81 -6.09
CA GLY A 313 -8.45 5.30 -6.28
C GLY A 313 -9.50 4.19 -6.34
N GLY A 314 -10.77 4.54 -6.11
CA GLY A 314 -11.89 3.59 -6.05
C GLY A 314 -12.23 3.04 -4.66
N TYR A 315 -11.61 3.57 -3.59
CA TYR A 315 -11.67 3.00 -2.25
C TYR A 315 -11.83 4.02 -1.13
N LEU A 316 -12.54 3.59 -0.09
CA LEU A 316 -12.49 4.15 1.26
C LEU A 316 -11.87 3.08 2.15
N VAL A 317 -10.61 3.29 2.54
CA VAL A 317 -9.84 2.26 3.20
C VAL A 317 -9.73 2.45 4.69
N PHE A 318 -9.71 1.33 5.40
CA PHE A 318 -9.29 1.31 6.79
C PHE A 318 -8.25 0.24 7.11
N GLY A 319 -7.41 0.55 8.11
CA GLY A 319 -6.52 -0.41 8.76
C GLY A 319 -6.70 -0.33 10.27
N SER A 320 -6.81 -1.47 10.94
CA SER A 320 -7.08 -1.51 12.38
C SER A 320 -5.97 -2.18 13.19
N ARG A 321 -5.75 -1.64 14.39
CA ARG A 321 -4.79 -2.15 15.37
C ARG A 321 -5.12 -1.62 16.78
N PHE A 322 -4.47 -2.12 17.82
CA PHE A 322 -4.46 -1.43 19.11
C PHE A 322 -3.70 -0.11 19.02
N LEU A 323 -4.11 0.88 19.81
CA LEU A 323 -3.56 2.25 19.77
C LEU A 323 -2.11 2.33 20.25
N ILE A 324 -1.57 1.30 20.91
CA ILE A 324 -0.17 1.25 21.33
C ILE A 324 0.79 0.96 20.17
N PHE A 325 0.41 0.10 19.22
CA PHE A 325 1.24 -0.33 18.08
C PHE A 325 1.32 0.58 16.83
N PRO A 326 0.66 1.75 16.71
CA PRO A 326 0.89 2.65 15.59
C PRO A 326 2.34 3.13 15.47
N ASP A 327 3.14 2.96 16.52
CA ASP A 327 4.57 3.26 16.48
C ASP A 327 5.33 2.33 15.51
N TYR A 328 4.82 1.13 15.23
CA TYR A 328 5.34 0.24 14.17
C TYR A 328 5.07 0.77 12.75
N MET A 329 3.99 1.53 12.55
CA MET A 329 3.57 2.03 11.23
C MET A 329 3.65 3.55 11.08
N ARG A 330 4.31 4.23 12.03
CA ARG A 330 4.38 5.69 12.08
C ARG A 330 4.92 6.30 10.77
N PRO A 331 5.96 5.76 10.11
CA PRO A 331 6.42 6.29 8.83
C PRO A 331 5.35 6.23 7.75
N ALA A 332 4.59 5.13 7.67
CA ALA A 332 3.49 5.00 6.72
C ALA A 332 2.35 6.01 6.98
N ILE A 333 1.96 6.24 8.24
CA ILE A 333 0.98 7.27 8.61
C ILE A 333 1.49 8.67 8.19
N ARG A 334 2.77 8.95 8.41
CA ARG A 334 3.40 10.22 8.00
C ARG A 334 3.32 10.42 6.49
N LEU A 335 3.58 9.36 5.71
CA LEU A 335 3.48 9.41 4.25
C LEU A 335 2.04 9.61 3.77
N ALA A 336 1.05 9.00 4.44
CA ALA A 336 -0.36 9.22 4.16
C ALA A 336 -0.73 10.71 4.26
N ALA A 337 -0.32 11.35 5.36
CA ALA A 337 -0.54 12.77 5.60
C ALA A 337 0.20 13.66 4.58
N LEU A 338 1.45 13.32 4.24
CA LEU A 338 2.24 14.08 3.27
C LEU A 338 1.66 14.02 1.85
N MET A 339 1.09 12.87 1.48
CA MET A 339 0.43 12.66 0.20
C MET A 339 -1.02 13.15 0.16
N GLY A 340 -1.57 13.63 1.29
CA GLY A 340 -2.98 14.06 1.36
C GLY A 340 -3.99 12.92 1.23
N LEU A 341 -3.63 11.70 1.62
CA LEU A 341 -4.48 10.52 1.45
C LEU A 341 -5.57 10.44 2.52
N HIS A 342 -6.78 10.10 2.08
CA HIS A 342 -7.89 9.78 2.98
C HIS A 342 -7.83 8.31 3.41
N VAL A 343 -7.06 8.05 4.48
CA VAL A 343 -6.93 6.73 5.11
C VAL A 343 -7.54 6.77 6.51
N VAL A 344 -8.40 5.80 6.83
CA VAL A 344 -9.01 5.68 8.16
C VAL A 344 -8.23 4.65 8.99
N TYR A 345 -7.68 5.07 10.13
CA TYR A 345 -7.07 4.13 11.06
C TYR A 345 -7.98 3.88 12.25
N VAL A 346 -8.41 2.62 12.44
CA VAL A 346 -9.26 2.22 13.57
C VAL A 346 -8.38 1.73 14.70
N PHE A 347 -8.05 2.63 15.63
CA PHE A 347 -7.22 2.33 16.79
C PHE A 347 -8.06 2.08 18.04
N THR A 348 -8.07 0.85 18.54
CA THR A 348 -8.80 0.44 19.75
C THR A 348 -7.87 0.28 20.95
N HIS A 349 -8.39 -0.15 22.11
CA HIS A 349 -7.59 -0.36 23.35
C HIS A 349 -6.75 0.88 23.69
N ASP A 350 -7.44 2.00 23.86
CA ASP A 350 -6.85 3.33 23.76
C ASP A 350 -6.15 3.82 25.04
N SER A 351 -6.14 3.02 26.11
CA SER A 351 -5.75 3.47 27.45
C SER A 351 -5.32 2.33 28.37
N ILE A 352 -5.05 2.68 29.63
CA ILE A 352 -4.72 1.74 30.71
C ILE A 352 -5.84 0.74 31.03
N ALA A 353 -7.07 0.99 30.54
CA ALA A 353 -8.22 0.12 30.73
C ALA A 353 -8.10 -1.24 30.00
N VAL A 354 -7.01 -1.49 29.27
CA VAL A 354 -6.67 -2.82 28.76
C VAL A 354 -6.43 -3.84 29.87
N GLY A 355 -6.03 -3.39 31.07
CA GLY A 355 -5.90 -4.26 32.25
C GLY A 355 -4.68 -5.20 32.19
N GLU A 356 -4.96 -6.50 32.14
CA GLU A 356 -4.06 -7.60 32.42
C GLU A 356 -2.93 -7.78 31.40
N ASP A 357 -3.05 -7.22 30.20
CA ASP A 357 -2.02 -7.27 29.15
C ASP A 357 -0.70 -6.57 29.55
N GLY A 358 -0.68 -5.87 30.68
CA GLY A 358 0.53 -5.31 31.29
C GLY A 358 1.11 -4.13 30.51
N PRO A 359 2.17 -3.47 31.01
CA PRO A 359 2.59 -2.13 30.58
C PRO A 359 3.07 -1.99 29.11
N THR A 360 3.23 -3.09 28.39
CA THR A 360 3.58 -3.12 26.96
C THR A 360 2.37 -2.86 26.05
N HIS A 361 1.14 -2.98 26.56
CA HIS A 361 -0.12 -2.83 25.80
C HIS A 361 -0.93 -1.52 26.07
N PRO A 362 -0.93 -0.92 27.28
CA PRO A 362 -1.61 0.34 27.54
C PRO A 362 -0.74 1.54 27.19
N ARG A 363 -1.37 2.56 26.61
CA ARG A 363 -0.70 3.83 26.28
C ARG A 363 -0.70 4.78 27.48
N ARG A 364 0.48 5.18 27.98
CA ARG A 364 0.61 6.28 28.96
C ARG A 364 0.47 7.65 28.25
N SER A 365 -0.02 8.66 28.97
CA SER A 365 -0.48 9.98 28.46
C SER A 365 0.47 10.74 27.51
N ARG A 366 1.79 10.50 27.52
CA ARG A 366 2.78 11.26 26.72
C ARG A 366 2.71 11.00 25.21
N GLN A 367 2.28 9.83 24.74
CA GLN A 367 2.38 9.49 23.31
C GLN A 367 1.21 10.00 22.45
N CYS A 368 0.07 10.39 23.05
CA CYS A 368 -1.05 11.02 22.31
C CYS A 368 -0.64 12.38 21.71
N TRP A 369 0.31 13.06 22.35
CA TRP A 369 0.87 14.34 21.90
C TRP A 369 1.76 14.23 20.66
N GLN A 370 2.43 13.09 20.43
CA GLN A 370 3.31 12.93 19.28
C GLN A 370 2.55 12.88 17.95
N LYS A 371 1.33 12.34 17.91
CA LYS A 371 0.48 12.32 16.70
C LYS A 371 -0.08 13.69 16.34
N ARG A 372 -0.39 14.53 17.34
CA ARG A 372 -0.86 15.92 17.11
C ARG A 372 0.21 16.83 16.49
N LYS A 373 1.47 16.41 16.45
CA LYS A 373 2.58 17.16 15.84
C LYS A 373 2.81 16.81 14.36
N VAL A 374 2.11 15.81 13.82
CA VAL A 374 2.11 15.53 12.38
C VAL A 374 1.03 16.37 11.74
N THR A 375 1.41 17.25 10.82
CA THR A 375 0.48 18.11 10.08
C THR A 375 -0.50 17.27 9.26
N ALA A 376 -1.75 17.72 9.13
CA ALA A 376 -2.81 17.10 8.31
C ALA A 376 -3.36 15.74 8.81
N ILE A 377 -3.20 15.39 10.10
CA ILE A 377 -3.89 14.26 10.73
C ILE A 377 -5.07 14.75 11.58
N TRP A 378 -6.28 14.26 11.29
CA TRP A 378 -7.44 14.41 12.17
C TRP A 378 -7.49 13.25 13.17
N LEU A 379 -7.48 13.57 14.47
CA LEU A 379 -7.63 12.57 15.53
C LEU A 379 -8.97 12.77 16.26
N ALA A 380 -9.89 11.85 16.05
CA ALA A 380 -11.15 11.78 16.79
C ALA A 380 -11.02 10.77 17.94
N ARG A 381 -11.39 11.19 19.16
CA ARG A 381 -11.63 10.29 20.30
C ARG A 381 -13.09 10.45 20.71
N VAL A 382 -13.89 9.43 20.45
CA VAL A 382 -15.32 9.43 20.74
C VAL A 382 -15.53 9.05 22.21
N TYR A 383 -16.38 9.80 22.91
CA TYR A 383 -16.76 9.52 24.29
C TYR A 383 -18.23 9.11 24.31
N ILE A 384 -18.55 7.96 24.92
CA ILE A 384 -19.93 7.58 25.24
C ILE A 384 -20.19 8.06 26.66
N ARG A 385 -21.15 8.97 26.82
CA ARG A 385 -21.45 9.61 28.10
C ARG A 385 -22.43 8.74 28.87
N LEU A 386 -21.97 8.06 29.91
CA LEU A 386 -22.84 7.39 30.88
C LEU A 386 -23.62 8.46 31.65
N GLY A 387 -24.95 8.31 31.71
CA GLY A 387 -25.83 9.25 32.41
C GLY A 387 -25.58 9.22 33.92
N GLY A 388 -25.00 10.30 34.47
CA GLY A 388 -24.83 10.46 35.92
C GLY A 388 -23.92 11.63 36.31
N LEU A 389 -24.52 12.62 36.99
CA LEU A 389 -23.97 13.76 37.73
C LEU A 389 -22.68 14.48 37.26
N LEU A 390 -22.87 15.75 36.91
CA LEU A 390 -21.83 16.79 36.87
C LEU A 390 -21.11 16.93 38.22
N MET A 391 -19.80 16.71 38.25
CA MET A 391 -18.91 17.40 39.18
C MET A 391 -18.00 18.36 38.38
N PRO A 392 -17.87 19.63 38.79
CA PRO A 392 -17.10 20.61 38.04
C PRO A 392 -15.61 20.34 38.24
N VAL A 393 -14.92 19.85 37.21
CA VAL A 393 -13.45 19.90 37.20
C VAL A 393 -13.02 21.29 36.79
N ASN A 394 -12.52 22.00 37.81
CA ASN A 394 -11.99 23.35 37.78
C ASN A 394 -10.98 23.54 36.63
N ARG A 395 -11.21 24.56 35.78
CA ARG A 395 -10.23 25.02 34.78
C ARG A 395 -9.03 25.65 35.51
N SER A 396 -7.97 24.90 35.76
CA SER A 396 -6.66 25.50 36.04
C SER A 396 -5.78 25.44 34.79
N ARG A 397 -5.44 26.63 34.30
CA ARG A 397 -4.38 26.88 33.33
C ARG A 397 -3.07 26.30 33.89
N MET A 398 -2.41 25.40 33.17
CA MET A 398 -0.96 25.24 33.28
C MET A 398 -0.32 25.59 31.95
N LYS A 399 0.44 26.68 31.99
CA LYS A 399 1.34 27.13 30.92
C LYS A 399 2.42 26.07 30.68
N PRO A 400 2.94 25.94 29.45
CA PRO A 400 4.09 25.10 29.18
C PRO A 400 5.37 25.84 29.62
N THR A 401 6.21 25.16 30.39
CA THR A 401 7.64 25.49 30.51
C THR A 401 8.44 24.32 29.95
N CYS A 402 9.25 24.66 28.93
CA CYS A 402 10.24 23.90 28.15
C CYS A 402 10.13 22.38 28.05
#